data_AF-A0A1B8TD20-F1
#
_entry.id   AF-A0A1B8TD20-F1
#
_cell.length_a   1.000
_cell.length_b   1.000
_cell.length_c   1.000
_cell.angle_alpha   90.00
_cell.angle_beta   90.00
_cell.angle_gamma   90.00
#
_symmetry.space_group_name_H-M   'P 1'
#
loop_
_entity.id
_entity.type
_entity.pdbx_description
1 polymer ?
#
loop_
_entity_poly.entity_id
_entity_poly.type
_entity_poly.pdbx_seq_one_letter_code
_entity_poly.pdbx_strand_id
1 'polypeptide(L)'
;MTKLNVYCCTLAGRAEGMVAARSRKVAAELLGLSLYELTTYGHEPTDADEAVALGAPGAVFHRADGFAGTGPWVLSKPAPERALCIDQGRGPGWKALDKGGLMEKPMTLAQRFKQKALELVPQQDELQNLDPGIDDPHVIDETMFRRSEFLGGMAAVILALLARSEQE
;
A
#
# COMPACT_ATOMS: atom_id res chain seq x y z
N MET A 1 -0.03 29.06 -6.68
CA MET A 1 -0.84 27.83 -6.54
C MET A 1 -0.17 26.76 -7.38
N THR A 2 0.35 25.71 -6.76
CA THR A 2 1.01 24.62 -7.48
C THR A 2 -0.05 23.89 -8.31
N LYS A 3 0.12 23.87 -9.64
CA LYS A 3 -0.82 23.21 -10.54
C LYS A 3 -0.91 21.73 -10.18
N LEU A 4 -2.12 21.26 -9.85
CA LEU A 4 -2.40 19.84 -9.68
C LEU A 4 -2.62 19.23 -11.06
N ASN A 5 -2.05 18.06 -11.27
CA ASN A 5 -2.30 17.25 -12.44
C ASN A 5 -2.95 15.94 -11.99
N VAL A 6 -3.80 15.38 -12.83
CA VAL A 6 -4.44 14.10 -12.57
C VAL A 6 -3.63 13.01 -13.23
N TYR A 7 -3.38 11.94 -12.48
CA TYR A 7 -2.57 10.81 -12.90
C TYR A 7 -3.40 9.56 -12.79
N CYS A 8 -3.60 8.88 -13.93
CA CYS A 8 -4.27 7.58 -14.02
C CYS A 8 -3.24 6.51 -14.37
N CYS A 9 -3.36 5.33 -13.77
CA CYS A 9 -2.45 4.22 -14.02
C CYS A 9 -3.17 2.89 -13.86
N THR A 10 -2.84 1.94 -14.72
CA THR A 10 -3.22 0.54 -14.54
C THR A 10 -2.31 -0.10 -13.50
N LEU A 11 -2.91 -0.63 -12.43
CA LEU A 11 -2.29 -1.31 -11.30
C LEU A 11 -2.33 -2.82 -11.52
N ALA A 12 -1.18 -3.47 -11.32
CA ALA A 12 -1.03 -4.93 -11.33
C ALA A 12 -1.75 -5.63 -12.51
N GLY A 13 -1.70 -4.98 -13.69
CA GLY A 13 -2.21 -5.51 -14.95
C GLY A 13 -3.71 -5.42 -15.19
N ARG A 14 -4.57 -5.02 -14.22
CA ARG A 14 -6.03 -5.06 -14.42
C ARG A 14 -6.89 -4.07 -13.61
N ALA A 15 -6.41 -3.47 -12.52
CA ALA A 15 -7.18 -2.49 -11.75
C ALA A 15 -6.77 -1.06 -12.12
N GLU A 16 -7.68 -0.11 -12.24
CA GLU A 16 -7.32 1.29 -12.52
C GLU A 16 -7.22 2.11 -11.23
N GLY A 17 -6.17 2.92 -11.13
CA GLY A 17 -5.95 3.87 -10.05
C GLY A 17 -5.86 5.29 -10.57
N MET A 18 -6.46 6.24 -9.85
CA MET A 18 -6.41 7.66 -10.17
C MET A 18 -6.13 8.50 -8.93
N VAL A 19 -5.32 9.55 -9.10
CA VAL A 19 -5.02 10.53 -8.07
C VAL A 19 -4.73 11.91 -8.67
N ALA A 20 -5.22 12.97 -8.04
CA ALA A 20 -4.77 14.33 -8.33
C ALA A 20 -3.58 14.69 -7.43
N ALA A 21 -2.44 15.00 -8.05
CA ALA A 21 -1.21 15.33 -7.33
C ALA A 21 -0.42 16.45 -8.02
N ARG A 22 0.46 17.10 -7.25
CA ARG A 22 1.33 18.18 -7.76
C ARG A 22 2.49 17.68 -8.64
N SER A 23 2.82 16.39 -8.56
CA SER A 23 3.89 15.80 -9.37
C SER A 23 3.68 14.30 -9.54
N ARG A 24 4.27 13.76 -10.60
CA ARG A 24 4.24 12.32 -10.91
C ARG A 24 4.88 11.48 -9.81
N LYS A 25 5.91 12.00 -9.12
CA LYS A 25 6.53 11.32 -7.98
C LYS A 25 5.55 11.16 -6.81
N VAL A 26 4.82 12.24 -6.47
CA VAL A 26 3.82 12.20 -5.39
C VAL A 26 2.65 11.30 -5.78
N ALA A 27 2.22 11.33 -7.04
CA ALA A 27 1.18 10.43 -7.54
C ALA A 27 1.59 8.95 -7.41
N ALA A 28 2.83 8.60 -7.79
CA ALA A 28 3.34 7.25 -7.65
C ALA A 28 3.36 6.79 -6.18
N GLU A 29 3.82 7.65 -5.27
CA GLU A 29 3.80 7.38 -3.82
C GLU A 29 2.37 7.16 -3.30
N LEU A 30 1.40 7.99 -3.69
CA LEU A 30 0.01 7.86 -3.27
C LEU A 30 -0.66 6.58 -3.81
N LEU A 31 -0.35 6.22 -5.06
CA LEU A 31 -0.85 5.01 -5.71
C LEU A 31 -0.13 3.74 -5.23
N GLY A 32 0.96 3.86 -4.46
CA GLY A 32 1.79 2.71 -4.05
C GLY A 32 2.57 2.08 -5.22
N LEU A 33 2.88 2.86 -6.24
CA LEU A 33 3.61 2.45 -7.44
C LEU A 33 5.03 3.00 -7.44
N SER A 34 5.91 2.35 -8.21
CA SER A 34 7.16 2.99 -8.62
C SER A 34 6.90 4.12 -9.63
N LEU A 35 7.80 5.10 -9.67
CA LEU A 35 7.76 6.15 -10.69
C LEU A 35 7.86 5.57 -12.12
N TYR A 36 8.56 4.45 -12.26
CA TYR A 36 8.67 3.72 -13.53
C TYR A 36 7.31 3.19 -13.97
N GLU A 37 6.59 2.49 -13.09
CA GLU A 37 5.26 1.96 -13.41
C GLU A 37 4.28 3.07 -13.81
N LEU A 38 4.25 4.18 -13.07
CA LEU A 38 3.39 5.30 -13.40
C LEU A 38 3.77 5.99 -14.72
N THR A 39 5.04 5.94 -15.11
CA THR A 39 5.49 6.53 -16.39
C THR A 39 5.23 5.59 -17.55
N THR A 40 5.33 4.28 -17.33
CA THR A 40 5.18 3.24 -18.36
C THR A 40 3.73 2.88 -18.61
N TYR A 41 2.91 2.80 -17.56
CA TYR A 41 1.51 2.35 -17.61
C TYR A 41 0.50 3.45 -17.27
N GLY A 42 0.99 4.68 -17.10
CA GLY A 42 0.14 5.85 -16.93
C GLY A 42 -0.55 6.22 -18.23
N HIS A 43 -1.80 6.63 -18.14
CA HIS A 43 -2.58 7.13 -19.27
C HIS A 43 -3.20 8.48 -18.93
N GLU A 44 -3.61 9.20 -19.97
CA GLU A 44 -4.21 10.53 -19.82
C GLU A 44 -5.63 10.40 -19.25
N PRO A 45 -5.99 11.23 -18.25
CA PRO A 45 -7.34 11.29 -17.71
C PRO A 45 -8.31 11.89 -18.74
N THR A 46 -9.57 11.48 -18.71
CA THR A 46 -10.64 12.19 -19.40
C THR A 46 -11.09 13.41 -18.59
N ASP A 47 -11.78 14.37 -19.21
CA ASP A 47 -12.33 15.55 -18.51
C ASP A 47 -13.22 15.18 -17.30
N ALA A 48 -13.93 14.04 -17.39
CA ALA A 48 -14.75 13.51 -16.30
C ALA A 48 -13.88 12.98 -15.14
N ASP A 49 -12.76 12.32 -15.46
CA ASP A 49 -11.79 11.82 -14.48
C ASP A 49 -11.11 13.00 -13.75
N GLU A 50 -10.78 14.05 -14.52
CA GLU A 50 -10.18 15.26 -13.95
C GLU A 50 -11.11 15.92 -12.94
N ALA A 51 -12.40 16.05 -13.24
CA ALA A 51 -13.39 16.63 -12.34
C ALA A 51 -13.49 15.85 -11.01
N VAL A 52 -13.44 14.52 -11.06
CA VAL A 52 -13.49 13.66 -9.87
C VAL A 52 -12.23 13.81 -9.02
N ALA A 53 -11.05 13.68 -9.63
CA ALA A 53 -9.79 13.72 -8.91
C ALA A 53 -9.47 15.11 -8.34
N LEU A 54 -9.77 16.18 -9.09
CA LEU A 54 -9.58 17.56 -8.63
C LEU A 54 -10.58 17.95 -7.52
N GLY A 55 -11.72 17.26 -7.43
CA GLY A 55 -12.68 17.43 -6.34
C GLY A 55 -12.15 16.95 -4.97
N ALA A 56 -11.19 16.01 -4.97
CA ALA A 56 -10.52 15.55 -3.75
C ALA A 56 -9.00 15.34 -3.99
N PRO A 57 -8.21 16.42 -4.02
CA PRO A 57 -6.76 16.33 -4.24
C PRO A 57 -6.05 15.42 -3.24
N GLY A 58 -5.18 14.54 -3.74
CA GLY A 58 -4.44 13.57 -2.92
C GLY A 58 -5.23 12.34 -2.50
N ALA A 59 -6.53 12.27 -2.80
CA ALA A 59 -7.33 11.07 -2.59
C ALA A 59 -7.10 10.07 -3.73
N VAL A 60 -7.07 8.78 -3.39
CA VAL A 60 -6.87 7.70 -4.35
C VAL A 60 -8.20 7.06 -4.68
N PHE A 61 -8.48 6.98 -5.98
CA PHE A 61 -9.68 6.36 -6.52
C PHE A 61 -9.31 5.08 -7.27
N HIS A 62 -10.19 4.09 -7.22
CA HIS A 62 -10.17 2.93 -8.11
C HIS A 62 -11.51 2.76 -8.80
N ARG A 63 -11.52 2.14 -9.98
CA ARG A 63 -12.79 1.80 -10.62
C ARG A 63 -13.48 0.62 -9.94
N ALA A 64 -14.78 0.77 -9.66
CA ALA A 64 -15.60 -0.21 -8.92
C ALA A 64 -15.74 -1.57 -9.62
N ASP A 65 -15.74 -1.55 -10.95
CA ASP A 65 -15.90 -2.73 -11.80
C ASP A 65 -14.62 -3.55 -11.90
N GLY A 66 -13.51 -3.07 -11.31
CA GLY A 66 -12.21 -3.69 -11.33
C GLY A 66 -11.65 -3.80 -12.75
N PHE A 67 -12.05 -4.84 -13.46
CA PHE A 67 -11.45 -5.37 -14.68
C PHE A 67 -11.97 -4.76 -16.00
N ALA A 68 -13.14 -4.12 -16.00
CA ALA A 68 -13.80 -3.69 -17.24
C ALA A 68 -13.49 -2.25 -17.66
N GLY A 69 -12.81 -1.45 -16.81
CA GLY A 69 -12.36 -0.10 -17.17
C GLY A 69 -13.47 0.91 -17.47
N THR A 70 -14.72 0.62 -17.09
CA THR A 70 -15.92 1.42 -17.44
C THR A 70 -16.76 1.80 -16.24
N GLY A 71 -16.50 1.21 -15.07
CA GLY A 71 -17.22 1.45 -13.83
C GLY A 71 -16.87 2.78 -13.19
N PRO A 72 -17.71 3.23 -12.23
CA PRO A 72 -17.52 4.50 -11.55
C PRO A 72 -16.27 4.49 -10.66
N TRP A 73 -15.67 5.66 -10.49
CA TRP A 73 -14.59 5.86 -9.52
C TRP A 73 -15.12 5.75 -8.09
N VAL A 74 -14.47 4.91 -7.29
CA VAL A 74 -14.75 4.70 -5.88
C VAL A 74 -13.53 5.14 -5.09
N LEU A 75 -13.78 5.91 -4.03
CA LEU A 75 -12.75 6.35 -3.11
C LEU A 75 -12.16 5.12 -2.39
N SER A 76 -10.87 4.89 -2.60
CA SER A 76 -10.12 3.79 -1.99
C SER A 76 -9.36 4.26 -0.76
N LYS A 77 -8.65 5.39 -0.88
CA LYS A 77 -7.91 6.00 0.23
C LYS A 77 -8.21 7.49 0.29
N PRO A 78 -8.65 8.02 1.44
CA PRO A 78 -8.82 9.45 1.60
C PRO A 78 -7.46 10.16 1.50
N ALA A 79 -7.47 11.43 1.11
CA ALA A 79 -6.26 12.24 1.05
C ALA A 79 -5.58 12.24 2.43
N PRO A 80 -4.28 11.92 2.53
CA PRO A 80 -3.62 11.96 3.82
C PRO A 80 -3.61 13.41 4.33
N GLU A 81 -3.98 13.64 5.59
CA GLU A 81 -4.09 14.99 6.20
C GLU A 81 -2.79 15.82 6.07
N ARG A 82 -1.66 15.15 5.81
CA ARG A 82 -0.33 15.73 5.58
C ARG A 82 0.00 16.08 4.11
N ALA A 83 -0.77 15.67 3.11
CA ALA A 83 -0.44 15.89 1.69
C ALA A 83 -0.52 17.37 1.24
N LEU A 84 -1.20 18.23 1.99
CA LEU A 84 -1.21 19.67 1.73
C LEU A 84 0.09 20.37 2.18
N CYS A 85 0.92 19.71 3.00
CA CYS A 85 2.10 20.30 3.63
C CYS A 85 3.33 19.39 3.49
N ILE A 86 3.82 19.19 2.27
CA ILE A 86 5.16 18.61 2.07
C ILE A 86 6.00 19.56 1.22
N ASP A 87 6.17 20.78 1.70
CA ASP A 87 7.32 21.59 1.31
C ASP A 87 8.45 21.33 2.32
N GLN A 88 9.68 21.36 1.82
CA GLN A 88 10.97 21.12 2.49
C GLN A 88 11.52 19.69 2.44
N GLY A 89 12.58 19.57 1.63
CA GLY A 89 13.39 18.39 1.39
C GLY A 89 14.12 17.91 2.64
N ARG A 90 13.43 17.10 3.43
CA ARG A 90 14.03 16.18 4.39
C ARG A 90 13.22 14.91 4.34
N GLY A 91 13.80 13.82 3.82
CA GLY A 91 13.20 12.50 3.98
C GLY A 91 12.91 12.28 5.46
N PRO A 92 11.75 11.73 5.86
CA PRO A 92 11.49 11.55 7.26
C PRO A 92 12.27 10.31 7.71
N GLY A 93 13.41 10.55 8.37
CA GLY A 93 13.81 9.75 9.51
C GLY A 93 12.73 9.90 10.58
N TRP A 94 12.16 8.78 11.02
CA TRP A 94 11.05 8.76 11.94
C TRP A 94 11.56 9.00 13.36
N LYS A 95 11.71 10.27 13.75
CA LYS A 95 11.84 10.67 15.16
C LYS A 95 11.08 11.96 15.42
N ALA A 96 9.95 11.81 16.12
CA ALA A 96 9.44 12.64 17.21
C ALA A 96 7.92 12.37 17.33
N LEU A 97 7.50 11.60 18.33
CA LEU A 97 7.03 12.09 19.62
C LEU A 97 5.63 12.72 19.52
N ASP A 98 4.61 11.88 19.73
CA ASP A 98 3.37 12.30 20.35
C ASP A 98 3.41 11.82 21.82
N LYS A 99 3.44 12.80 22.73
CA LYS A 99 3.10 12.58 24.14
C LYS A 99 1.58 12.69 24.25
N GLY A 100 0.94 11.63 24.71
CA GLY A 100 -0.40 11.67 25.30
C GLY A 100 -1.45 10.90 24.52
N GLY A 101 -1.63 9.62 24.86
CA GLY A 101 -2.74 8.78 24.41
C GLY A 101 -2.26 7.47 23.81
N LEU A 102 -2.05 6.47 24.68
CA LEU A 102 -1.82 5.07 24.29
C LEU A 102 -3.06 4.56 23.53
N MET A 103 -3.07 4.72 22.20
CA MET A 103 -3.70 3.74 21.32
C MET A 103 -2.56 2.94 20.71
N GLU A 104 -2.24 1.80 21.32
CA GLU A 104 -1.42 0.78 20.70
C GLU A 104 -2.06 0.46 19.34
N LYS A 105 -1.39 0.83 18.25
CA LYS A 105 -1.80 0.36 16.92
C LYS A 105 -1.81 -1.16 16.99
N PRO A 106 -2.93 -1.84 16.66
CA PRO A 106 -2.94 -3.30 16.65
C PRO A 106 -1.82 -3.78 15.72
N MET A 107 -1.02 -4.72 16.23
CA MET A 107 0.11 -5.28 15.52
C MET A 107 -0.37 -5.91 14.21
N THR A 108 0.25 -5.53 13.10
CA THR A 108 -0.16 -6.04 11.77
C THR A 108 0.11 -7.54 11.67
N LEU A 109 -0.55 -8.22 10.74
CA LEU A 109 -0.34 -9.63 10.48
C LEU A 109 1.12 -9.94 10.15
N ALA A 110 1.81 -9.10 9.35
CA ALA A 110 3.22 -9.31 9.05
C ALA A 110 4.13 -9.18 10.28
N GLN A 111 3.81 -8.27 11.20
CA GLN A 111 4.54 -8.16 12.46
C GLN A 111 4.32 -9.41 13.33
N ARG A 112 3.07 -9.87 13.45
CA ARG A 112 2.73 -11.11 14.18
C ARG A 112 3.38 -12.33 13.56
N PHE A 113 3.40 -12.41 12.24
CA PHE A 113 4.13 -13.41 11.47
C PHE A 113 5.62 -13.42 11.79
N LYS A 114 6.28 -12.26 11.74
CA LYS A 114 7.71 -12.13 12.05
C LYS A 114 8.04 -12.57 13.46
N GLN A 115 7.23 -12.16 14.44
CA GLN A 115 7.40 -12.58 15.82
C GLN A 115 7.26 -14.10 15.94
N LYS A 116 6.21 -14.68 15.34
CA LYS A 116 5.97 -16.12 15.37
C LYS A 116 7.07 -16.92 14.66
N ALA A 117 7.60 -16.38 13.55
CA ALA A 117 8.73 -16.95 12.85
C ALA A 117 10.00 -16.95 13.71
N LEU A 118 10.28 -15.87 14.46
CA LEU A 118 11.41 -15.83 15.40
C LEU A 118 11.24 -16.83 16.54
N GLU A 119 10.02 -17.02 17.04
CA GLU A 119 9.73 -18.00 18.09
C GLU A 119 9.93 -19.44 17.61
N LEU A 120 9.49 -19.76 16.40
CA LEU A 120 9.48 -21.14 15.88
C LEU A 120 10.77 -21.54 15.17
N VAL A 121 11.36 -20.63 14.39
CA VAL A 121 12.50 -20.90 13.51
C VAL A 121 13.50 -19.73 13.53
N PRO A 122 14.15 -19.46 14.69
CA PRO A 122 15.02 -18.31 14.87
C PRO A 122 16.25 -18.29 13.95
N GLN A 123 16.64 -19.44 13.39
CA GLN A 123 17.75 -19.52 12.43
C GLN A 123 17.36 -19.08 11.02
N GLN A 124 16.06 -18.90 10.73
CA GLN A 124 15.56 -18.61 9.39
C GLN A 124 15.26 -17.11 9.22
N ASP A 125 16.32 -16.32 9.09
CA ASP A 125 16.28 -14.85 8.92
C ASP A 125 15.50 -14.39 7.68
N GLU A 126 15.40 -15.25 6.66
CA GLU A 126 14.68 -14.94 5.41
C GLU A 126 13.18 -14.67 5.63
N LEU A 127 12.59 -15.25 6.68
CA LEU A 127 11.20 -15.01 7.09
C LEU A 127 10.99 -13.60 7.66
N GLN A 128 12.07 -12.91 8.06
CA GLN A 128 12.01 -11.55 8.61
C GLN A 128 11.98 -10.46 7.54
N ASN A 129 12.32 -10.80 6.30
CA ASN A 129 12.36 -9.86 5.19
C ASN A 129 10.96 -9.62 4.60
N LEU A 130 10.03 -9.13 5.42
CA LEU A 130 8.67 -8.71 5.03
C LEU A 130 8.48 -7.22 5.31
N ASP A 131 7.61 -6.56 4.57
CA ASP A 131 7.16 -5.22 4.95
C ASP A 131 6.27 -5.34 6.21
N PRO A 132 6.62 -4.70 7.34
CA PRO A 132 5.81 -4.74 8.56
C PRO A 132 4.43 -4.07 8.40
N GLY A 133 4.18 -3.32 7.33
CA GLY A 133 2.87 -2.73 7.04
C GLY A 133 1.85 -3.70 6.44
N ILE A 134 2.27 -4.90 6.04
CA ILE A 134 1.38 -5.87 5.40
C ILE A 134 0.43 -6.49 6.44
N ASP A 135 -0.87 -6.44 6.13
CA ASP A 135 -1.93 -7.03 6.96
C ASP A 135 -2.77 -8.07 6.19
N ASP A 136 -2.28 -8.51 5.03
CA ASP A 136 -2.95 -9.49 4.16
C ASP A 136 -2.16 -10.82 4.15
N PRO A 137 -2.80 -11.95 4.56
CA PRO A 137 -2.15 -13.27 4.57
C PRO A 137 -1.72 -13.74 3.18
N HIS A 138 -2.48 -13.43 2.13
CA HIS A 138 -2.16 -13.84 0.77
C HIS A 138 -0.90 -13.13 0.26
N VAL A 139 -0.74 -11.85 0.60
CA VAL A 139 0.46 -11.07 0.25
C VAL A 139 1.70 -11.62 0.96
N ILE A 140 1.57 -12.04 2.22
CA ILE A 140 2.66 -12.66 2.98
C ILE A 140 3.08 -13.99 2.35
N ASP A 141 2.10 -14.86 2.06
CA ASP A 141 2.32 -16.18 1.46
C ASP A 141 2.99 -16.08 0.08
N GLU A 142 2.43 -15.26 -0.82
CA GLU A 142 2.96 -15.03 -2.17
C GLU A 142 4.38 -14.44 -2.12
N THR A 143 4.64 -13.50 -1.19
CA THR A 143 5.97 -12.91 -1.02
C THR A 143 7.02 -13.95 -0.63
N MET A 144 6.65 -14.90 0.23
CA MET A 144 7.54 -15.97 0.67
C MET A 144 7.71 -17.06 -0.39
N PHE A 145 6.61 -17.44 -1.04
CA PHE A 145 6.62 -18.44 -2.11
C PHE A 145 7.49 -18.01 -3.30
N ARG A 146 7.42 -16.73 -3.72
CA ARG A 146 8.27 -16.18 -4.79
C ARG A 146 9.76 -16.25 -4.51
N ARG A 147 10.15 -16.33 -3.23
CA ARG A 147 11.55 -16.47 -2.83
C ARG A 147 12.00 -17.93 -2.84
N SER A 148 11.15 -18.81 -2.34
CA SER A 148 11.37 -20.26 -2.34
C SER A 148 10.09 -20.97 -1.94
N GLU A 149 9.79 -22.10 -2.59
CA GLU A 149 8.69 -22.98 -2.19
C GLU A 149 8.83 -23.45 -0.74
N PHE A 150 10.08 -23.61 -0.26
CA PHE A 150 10.37 -23.96 1.13
C PHE A 150 9.95 -22.84 2.09
N LEU A 151 10.24 -21.58 1.76
CA LEU A 151 9.83 -20.41 2.54
C LEU A 151 8.30 -20.23 2.50
N GLY A 152 7.69 -20.44 1.33
CA GLY A 152 6.23 -20.42 1.17
C GLY A 152 5.54 -21.47 2.04
N GLY A 153 6.05 -22.71 2.03
CA GLY A 153 5.52 -23.78 2.89
C GLY A 153 5.61 -23.45 4.39
N MET A 154 6.73 -22.89 4.84
CA MET A 154 6.87 -22.41 6.23
C MET A 154 5.92 -21.25 6.53
N ALA A 155 5.76 -20.32 5.59
CA ALA A 155 4.88 -19.18 5.76
C ALA A 155 3.42 -19.60 5.92
N ALA A 156 2.94 -20.53 5.09
CA ALA A 156 1.61 -21.09 5.19
C ALA A 156 1.35 -21.74 6.56
N VAL A 157 2.32 -22.49 7.10
CA VAL A 157 2.21 -23.10 8.44
C VAL A 157 2.13 -22.04 9.54
N ILE A 158 3.00 -21.02 9.49
CA ILE A 158 3.02 -19.94 10.49
C ILE A 158 1.71 -19.13 10.44
N LEU A 159 1.20 -18.82 9.24
CA LEU A 159 -0.09 -18.14 9.07
C LEU A 159 -1.25 -18.98 9.60
N ALA A 160 -1.25 -20.30 9.38
CA ALA A 160 -2.26 -21.19 9.93
C ALA A 160 -2.23 -21.25 11.47
N LEU A 161 -1.03 -21.24 12.08
CA LEU A 161 -0.88 -21.17 13.53
C LEU A 161 -1.42 -19.86 14.11
N LEU A 162 -1.19 -18.74 13.41
CA LEU A 162 -1.72 -17.43 13.79
C LEU A 162 -3.25 -17.38 13.68
N ALA A 163 -3.81 -17.87 12.57
CA ALA A 163 -5.26 -17.91 12.37
C ALA A 163 -5.96 -18.76 13.45
N ARG A 164 -5.33 -19.85 13.91
CA ARG A 164 -5.86 -20.66 15.02
C ARG A 164 -5.84 -19.92 16.36
N SER A 165 -4.80 -19.13 16.63
CA SER A 165 -4.69 -18.34 17.87
C SER A 165 -5.64 -17.16 17.96
N GLU A 166 -6.26 -16.74 16.86
CA GLU A 166 -7.32 -15.70 16.87
C GLU A 166 -8.71 -16.25 17.19
N GLN A 167 -8.87 -17.59 17.18
CA GLN A 167 -10.15 -18.28 17.39
C GLN A 167 -10.33 -18.85 18.80
N GLU A 168 -9.30 -18.77 19.65
CA GLU A 168 -9.29 -19.22 21.06
C GLU A 168 -9.49 -18.05 22.02
#